data_AF-A0ABD7KL35-F1
#
_entry.id   AF-A0ABD7KL35-F1
#
_cell.length_a   1.000
_cell.length_b   1.000
_cell.length_c   1.000
_cell.angle_alpha   90.00
_cell.angle_beta   90.00
_cell.angle_gamma   90.00
#
_symmetry.space_group_name_H-M   'P 1'
#
loop_
_entity.id
_entity.type
_entity.pdbx_description
1 polymer ?
#
loop_
_entity_poly.entity_id
_entity_poly.type
_entity_poly.pdbx_seq_one_letter_code
_entity_poly.pdbx_strand_id
1 'polypeptide(L)'
;MKLKPWMYLITYISLIFVFALLYWLCSNEIKTFDGEELSFPKSLYFSTVTITTLGYGDILPLTKTTMAIVASEVVLGIVIIGLFLSSLWQSFANRIEKQQGMLIKKRLAEQNLHKLLSFYSYLSVVINNYKLALCEVTTPLNKRGSEFKLNIDFQFSDLKDMFGPSLLLKNSFNKSVFKNYYSNLELVLLEFKFILSNFDLTDHPEIHANIIDFLRTSKEGDVKEALESINEMNSDDGKMKKMVIDMIETIEPDLEKYKSNLVTPVIIFFIVLKKQTDLILAIEKDIGNLKTHS
;
A
#
# COMPACT_ATOMS: atom_id res chain seq x y z
N MET A 1 -12.67 -22.79 22.45
CA MET A 1 -11.88 -21.80 23.22
C MET A 1 -10.49 -22.39 23.42
N LYS A 2 -9.45 -21.90 22.72
CA LYS A 2 -8.10 -22.49 22.80
C LYS A 2 -7.45 -22.07 24.11
N LEU A 3 -7.29 -23.01 25.05
CA LEU A 3 -6.68 -22.74 26.36
C LEU A 3 -5.19 -22.45 26.19
N LYS A 4 -4.69 -21.47 26.94
CA LYS A 4 -3.27 -21.10 26.93
C LYS A 4 -2.43 -22.25 27.53
N PRO A 5 -1.18 -22.48 27.07
CA PRO A 5 -0.35 -23.59 27.57
C PRO A 5 -0.24 -23.64 29.10
N TRP A 6 -0.09 -22.49 29.77
CA TRP A 6 0.02 -22.43 31.23
C TRP A 6 -1.21 -22.99 31.97
N MET A 7 -2.40 -22.99 31.35
CA MET A 7 -3.61 -23.54 31.96
C MET A 7 -3.51 -25.07 32.09
N TYR A 8 -2.97 -25.76 31.08
CA TYR A 8 -2.76 -27.21 31.14
C TYR A 8 -1.68 -27.57 32.17
N LEU A 9 -0.65 -26.73 32.33
CA LEU A 9 0.36 -26.90 33.37
C LEU A 9 -0.27 -26.80 34.77
N ILE A 10 -1.13 -25.81 35.00
CA ILE A 10 -1.86 -25.68 36.27
C ILE A 10 -2.77 -26.88 36.49
N THR A 11 -3.49 -27.34 35.46
CA THR A 11 -4.31 -28.54 35.57
C THR A 11 -3.47 -29.77 35.93
N TYR A 12 -2.30 -29.94 35.30
CA TYR A 12 -1.37 -31.04 35.60
C TYR A 12 -0.89 -31.01 37.05
N ILE A 13 -0.47 -29.83 37.54
CA ILE A 13 -0.06 -29.65 38.94
C ILE A 13 -1.24 -29.87 39.89
N SER A 14 -2.43 -29.40 39.54
CA SER A 14 -3.63 -29.59 40.38
C SER A 14 -4.03 -31.06 40.48
N LEU A 15 -3.89 -31.83 39.40
CA LEU A 15 -4.13 -33.28 39.43
C LEU A 15 -3.19 -33.97 40.43
N ILE A 16 -1.93 -33.56 40.53
CA ILE A 16 -0.99 -34.11 41.53
C ILE A 16 -1.55 -33.93 42.95
N PHE A 17 -2.03 -32.74 43.29
CA PHE A 17 -2.61 -32.50 44.62
C PHE A 17 -3.92 -33.26 44.86
N VAL A 18 -4.77 -33.38 43.83
CA VAL A 18 -6.03 -34.13 43.92
C VAL A 18 -5.78 -35.62 44.11
N PHE A 19 -4.89 -36.22 43.33
CA PHE A 19 -4.55 -37.64 43.47
C PHE A 19 -3.77 -37.92 44.75
N ALA A 20 -2.88 -37.03 45.18
CA ALA A 20 -2.25 -37.10 46.49
C ALA A 20 -3.29 -37.15 47.63
N LEU A 21 -4.34 -36.32 47.55
CA LEU A 21 -5.43 -36.34 48.53
C LEU A 21 -6.21 -37.67 48.47
N LEU A 22 -6.51 -38.18 47.28
CA LEU A 22 -7.19 -39.48 47.11
C LEU A 22 -6.36 -40.63 47.69
N TYR A 23 -5.05 -40.65 47.46
CA TYR A 23 -4.16 -41.65 48.03
C TYR A 23 -4.07 -41.56 49.55
N TRP A 24 -4.04 -40.35 50.11
CA TRP A 24 -4.05 -40.15 51.55
C TRP A 24 -5.36 -40.65 52.20
N LEU A 25 -6.52 -40.41 51.56
CA LEU A 25 -7.81 -40.92 52.00
C LEU A 25 -7.90 -42.46 51.93
N CYS A 26 -7.21 -43.08 50.95
CA CYS A 26 -7.10 -44.53 50.81
C CYS A 26 -5.83 -45.10 51.45
N SER A 27 -5.21 -44.40 52.42
CA SER A 27 -3.93 -44.79 53.02
C SER A 27 -3.91 -46.21 53.59
N ASN A 28 -5.03 -46.70 54.13
CA ASN A 28 -5.18 -48.06 54.65
C ASN A 28 -5.07 -49.17 53.59
N GLU A 29 -5.23 -48.81 52.31
CA GLU A 29 -5.22 -49.74 51.17
C GLU A 29 -3.91 -49.71 50.36
N ILE A 30 -2.96 -48.86 50.77
CA ILE A 30 -1.69 -48.62 50.07
C ILE A 30 -0.54 -48.98 51.01
N LYS A 31 0.40 -49.81 50.53
CA LYS A 31 1.54 -50.26 51.32
C LYS A 31 2.81 -49.53 50.93
N THR A 32 3.53 -49.03 51.92
CA THR A 32 4.89 -48.50 51.76
C THR A 32 5.92 -49.60 52.03
N PHE A 33 7.08 -49.53 51.38
CA PHE A 33 8.17 -50.51 51.57
C PHE A 33 8.70 -50.52 53.01
N ASP A 34 8.78 -49.35 53.65
CA ASP A 34 9.27 -49.18 55.03
C ASP A 34 8.25 -49.66 56.09
N GLY A 35 7.04 -50.06 55.68
CA GLY A 35 5.98 -50.54 56.56
C GLY A 35 5.24 -49.44 57.35
N GLU A 36 5.56 -48.17 57.10
CA GLU A 36 4.90 -47.02 57.70
C GLU A 36 3.56 -46.69 57.02
N GLU A 37 2.63 -46.09 57.76
CA GLU A 37 1.40 -45.54 57.20
C GLU A 37 1.68 -44.43 56.18
N LEU A 38 0.83 -44.33 55.15
CA LEU A 38 1.00 -43.36 54.07
C LEU A 38 0.64 -41.95 54.55
N SER A 39 1.65 -41.14 54.87
CA SER A 39 1.48 -39.72 55.19
C SER A 39 1.20 -38.89 53.94
N PHE A 40 0.54 -37.73 54.09
CA PHE A 40 0.21 -36.84 52.96
C PHE A 40 1.44 -36.45 52.11
N PRO A 41 2.63 -36.13 52.68
CA PRO A 41 3.83 -35.90 51.87
C PRO A 41 4.26 -37.12 51.05
N LYS A 42 4.14 -38.35 51.59
CA LYS A 42 4.40 -39.59 50.86
C LYS A 42 3.35 -39.84 49.76
N SER A 43 2.09 -39.46 49.99
CA SER A 43 1.04 -39.49 48.96
C SER A 43 1.29 -38.49 47.82
N LEU A 44 1.79 -37.28 48.14
CA LEU A 44 2.18 -36.27 47.15
C LEU A 44 3.36 -36.72 46.31
N TYR A 45 4.36 -37.32 46.95
CA TYR A 45 5.46 -37.98 46.27
C TYR A 45 4.94 -39.10 45.35
N PHE A 46 4.08 -39.99 45.85
CA PHE A 46 3.53 -41.11 45.07
C PHE A 46 2.76 -40.64 43.83
N SER A 47 1.89 -39.65 43.98
CA SER A 47 1.17 -39.04 42.85
C SER A 47 2.13 -38.39 41.85
N THR A 48 3.13 -37.66 42.32
CA THR A 48 4.15 -37.03 41.46
C THR A 48 4.90 -38.08 40.63
N VAL A 49 5.44 -39.13 41.25
CA VAL A 49 6.20 -40.17 40.52
C VAL A 49 5.31 -41.02 39.61
N THR A 50 4.02 -41.14 39.93
CA THR A 50 3.04 -41.87 39.12
C THR A 50 2.66 -41.07 37.88
N ILE A 51 2.24 -39.81 38.03
CA ILE A 51 1.80 -38.97 36.90
C ILE A 51 2.96 -38.55 35.98
N THR A 52 4.19 -38.51 36.51
CA THR A 52 5.42 -38.30 35.72
C THR A 52 5.97 -39.60 35.13
N THR A 53 5.32 -40.73 35.36
CA THR A 53 5.71 -42.06 34.86
C THR A 53 7.09 -42.55 35.34
N LEU A 54 7.62 -41.98 36.43
CA LEU A 54 8.88 -42.42 37.05
C LEU A 54 8.72 -43.78 37.75
N GLY A 55 7.67 -43.93 38.56
CA GLY A 55 7.25 -45.20 39.16
C GLY A 55 8.35 -46.01 39.87
N TYR A 56 8.97 -45.46 40.91
CA TYR A 56 10.08 -46.12 41.63
C TYR A 56 9.73 -47.46 42.30
N GLY A 57 8.45 -47.73 42.55
CA GLY A 57 7.96 -49.01 43.09
C GLY A 57 8.10 -49.17 44.61
N ASP A 58 8.38 -48.09 45.33
CA ASP A 58 8.51 -48.02 46.79
C ASP A 58 7.15 -47.92 47.52
N ILE A 59 6.10 -47.51 46.79
CA ILE A 59 4.71 -47.44 47.26
C ILE A 59 3.84 -48.24 46.29
N LEU A 60 3.05 -49.18 46.83
CA LEU A 60 2.28 -50.14 46.03
C LEU A 60 0.77 -50.11 46.37
N PRO A 61 -0.11 -49.92 45.37
CA PRO A 61 -1.55 -50.10 45.55
C PRO A 61 -1.88 -51.60 45.63
N LEU A 62 -2.58 -52.03 46.69
CA LEU A 62 -2.87 -53.46 46.91
C LEU A 62 -4.31 -53.84 46.53
N THR A 63 -5.22 -52.87 46.43
CA THR A 63 -6.64 -53.10 46.18
C THR A 63 -7.03 -52.76 44.75
N LYS A 64 -8.10 -53.39 44.24
CA LYS A 64 -8.64 -53.07 42.91
C LYS A 64 -9.02 -51.58 42.78
N THR A 65 -9.50 -50.98 43.86
CA THR A 65 -9.86 -49.56 43.92
C THR A 65 -8.65 -48.65 43.75
N THR A 66 -7.59 -48.87 44.53
CA THR A 66 -6.37 -48.05 44.45
C THR A 66 -5.64 -48.24 43.12
N MET A 67 -5.64 -49.46 42.56
CA MET A 67 -5.14 -49.72 41.21
C MET A 67 -5.92 -48.95 40.13
N ALA A 68 -7.25 -48.85 40.25
CA ALA A 68 -8.07 -48.07 39.32
C ALA A 68 -7.80 -46.56 39.43
N ILE A 69 -7.57 -46.04 40.63
CA ILE A 69 -7.18 -44.63 40.86
C ILE A 69 -5.84 -44.35 40.17
N VAL A 70 -4.82 -45.19 40.41
CA VAL A 70 -3.50 -45.08 39.75
C VAL A 70 -3.62 -45.13 38.23
N ALA A 71 -4.39 -46.08 37.70
CA ALA A 71 -4.62 -46.18 36.26
C ALA A 71 -5.28 -44.91 35.70
N SER A 72 -6.26 -44.35 36.41
CA SER A 72 -6.92 -43.10 36.00
C SER A 72 -5.97 -41.90 36.05
N GLU A 73 -5.08 -41.82 37.03
CA GLU A 73 -4.07 -40.76 37.14
C GLU A 73 -3.13 -40.78 35.94
N VAL A 74 -2.61 -41.95 35.58
CA VAL A 74 -1.69 -42.10 34.44
C VAL A 74 -2.36 -41.70 33.13
N VAL A 75 -3.60 -42.15 32.89
CA VAL A 75 -4.36 -41.79 31.69
C VAL A 75 -4.60 -40.28 31.61
N LEU A 76 -5.06 -39.67 32.70
CA LEU A 76 -5.29 -38.22 32.75
C LEU A 76 -3.98 -37.43 32.59
N GLY A 77 -2.89 -37.86 33.23
CA GLY A 77 -1.58 -37.24 33.11
C GLY A 77 -1.07 -37.21 31.68
N ILE A 78 -1.12 -38.35 30.97
CA ILE A 78 -0.71 -38.47 29.57
C ILE A 78 -1.60 -37.61 28.65
N VAL A 79 -2.92 -37.57 28.89
CA VAL A 79 -3.82 -36.73 28.11
C VAL A 79 -3.50 -35.24 28.31
N ILE A 80 -3.32 -34.79 29.56
CA ILE A 80 -3.05 -33.38 29.85
C ILE A 80 -1.68 -32.93 29.32
N ILE A 81 -0.63 -33.74 29.44
CA ILE A 81 0.69 -33.40 28.89
C ILE A 81 0.66 -33.34 27.35
N GLY A 82 -0.10 -34.23 26.69
CA GLY A 82 -0.31 -34.19 25.24
C GLY A 82 -1.05 -32.93 24.78
N LEU A 83 -2.09 -32.52 25.51
CA LEU A 83 -2.82 -31.28 25.25
C LEU A 83 -1.95 -30.04 25.50
N PHE A 84 -1.12 -30.06 26.56
CA PHE A 84 -0.15 -29.01 26.83
C PHE A 84 0.82 -28.82 25.65
N LEU A 85 1.43 -29.93 25.20
CA LEU A 85 2.41 -29.90 24.11
C LEU A 85 1.78 -29.43 22.79
N SER A 86 0.56 -29.89 22.49
CA SER A 86 -0.20 -29.43 21.31
C SER A 86 -0.48 -27.93 21.34
N SER A 87 -0.93 -27.40 22.49
CA SER A 87 -1.20 -25.96 22.64
C SER A 87 0.08 -25.12 22.56
N LEU A 88 1.18 -25.64 23.12
CA LEU A 88 2.49 -24.99 23.04
C LEU A 88 2.97 -24.93 21.58
N TRP A 89 2.93 -26.05 20.85
CA TRP A 89 3.29 -26.11 19.44
C TRP A 89 2.48 -25.15 18.58
N GLN A 90 1.15 -25.14 18.74
CA GLN A 90 0.28 -24.24 18.00
C GLN A 90 0.58 -22.77 18.31
N SER A 91 0.90 -22.44 19.56
CA SER A 91 1.29 -21.08 19.95
C SER A 91 2.61 -20.66 19.29
N PHE A 92 3.59 -21.56 19.20
CA PHE A 92 4.85 -21.32 18.48
C PHE A 92 4.62 -21.18 16.98
N ALA A 93 3.88 -22.10 16.35
CA ALA A 93 3.56 -22.06 14.93
C ALA A 93 2.88 -20.74 14.52
N ASN A 94 1.86 -20.31 15.28
CA ASN A 94 1.16 -19.04 15.03
C ASN A 94 2.10 -17.82 15.14
N ARG A 95 3.09 -17.85 16.04
CA ARG A 95 4.07 -16.76 16.18
C ARG A 95 4.99 -16.71 14.97
N ILE A 96 5.49 -17.87 14.55
CA ILE A 96 6.36 -18.00 13.36
C ILE A 96 5.62 -17.56 12.11
N GLU A 97 4.38 -18.03 11.90
CA GLU A 97 3.55 -17.65 10.76
C GLU A 97 3.29 -16.14 10.71
N LYS A 98 2.96 -15.52 11.85
CA LYS A 98 2.80 -14.06 11.92
C LYS A 98 4.08 -13.32 11.58
N GLN A 99 5.23 -13.75 12.11
CA GLN A 99 6.52 -13.13 11.82
C GLN A 99 6.89 -13.28 10.34
N GLN A 100 6.73 -14.47 9.77
CA GLN A 100 6.96 -14.71 8.34
C GLN A 100 6.03 -13.85 7.47
N GLY A 101 4.75 -13.78 7.81
CA GLY A 101 3.78 -12.94 7.12
C GLY A 101 4.14 -11.45 7.15
N MET A 102 4.61 -10.95 8.30
CA MET A 102 5.12 -9.58 8.41
C MET A 102 6.36 -9.33 7.55
N LEU A 103 7.31 -10.27 7.56
CA LEU A 103 8.52 -10.17 6.74
C LEU A 103 8.22 -10.20 5.24
N ILE A 104 7.32 -11.09 4.80
CA ILE A 104 6.90 -11.17 3.41
C ILE A 104 6.22 -9.87 2.97
N LYS A 105 5.31 -9.32 3.79
CA LYS A 105 4.66 -8.02 3.51
C LYS A 105 5.68 -6.89 3.39
N LYS A 106 6.62 -6.81 4.34
CA LYS A 106 7.70 -5.80 4.30
C LYS A 106 8.53 -5.91 3.02
N ARG A 107 8.95 -7.14 2.68
CA ARG A 107 9.76 -7.40 1.48
C ARG A 107 9.01 -7.08 0.19
N LEU A 108 7.70 -7.35 0.15
CA LEU A 108 6.85 -7.01 -0.99
C LEU A 108 6.72 -5.49 -1.15
N ALA A 109 6.53 -4.75 -0.05
CA ALA A 109 6.48 -3.29 -0.07
C ALA A 109 7.81 -2.68 -0.55
N GLU A 110 8.95 -3.18 -0.04
CA GLU A 110 10.29 -2.76 -0.49
C GLU A 110 10.51 -3.06 -1.99
N GLN A 111 10.09 -4.24 -2.46
CA GLN A 111 10.18 -4.60 -3.88
C GLN A 111 9.28 -3.73 -4.76
N ASN A 112 8.05 -3.45 -4.32
CA ASN A 112 7.13 -2.57 -5.01
C ASN A 112 7.70 -1.16 -5.13
N LEU A 113 8.22 -0.61 -4.03
CA LEU A 113 8.86 0.71 -4.01
C LEU A 113 10.08 0.76 -4.94
N HIS A 114 10.95 -0.25 -4.90
CA HIS A 114 12.11 -0.31 -5.78
C HIS A 114 11.69 -0.34 -7.27
N LYS A 115 10.67 -1.13 -7.63
CA LYS A 115 10.15 -1.17 -9.00
C LYS A 115 9.53 0.17 -9.40
N LEU A 116 8.78 0.81 -8.52
CA LEU A 116 8.17 2.12 -8.75
C LEU A 116 9.25 3.18 -9.01
N LEU A 117 10.28 3.24 -8.16
CA LEU A 117 11.39 4.20 -8.31
C LEU A 117 12.21 3.96 -9.58
N SER A 118 12.43 2.69 -9.94
CA SER A 118 13.07 2.31 -11.20
C SER A 118 12.24 2.77 -12.40
N PHE A 119 10.94 2.48 -12.40
CA PHE A 119 10.03 2.95 -13.45
C PHE A 119 9.97 4.49 -13.51
N TYR A 120 9.97 5.16 -12.36
CA TYR A 120 9.96 6.61 -12.29
C TYR A 120 11.18 7.25 -12.96
N SER A 121 12.34 6.58 -12.99
CA SER A 121 13.50 7.08 -13.73
C SER A 121 13.19 7.29 -15.22
N TYR A 122 12.46 6.35 -15.83
CA TYR A 122 11.94 6.47 -17.20
C TYR A 122 10.82 7.50 -17.29
N LEU A 123 9.83 7.43 -16.40
CA LEU A 123 8.69 8.36 -16.40
C LEU A 123 9.13 9.83 -16.28
N SER A 124 10.20 10.12 -15.51
CA SER A 124 10.73 11.47 -15.38
C SER A 124 11.15 12.06 -16.73
N VAL A 125 11.60 11.25 -17.68
CA VAL A 125 11.92 11.68 -19.05
C VAL A 125 10.63 12.04 -19.81
N VAL A 126 9.59 11.22 -19.67
CA VAL A 126 8.27 11.47 -20.29
C VAL A 126 7.65 12.76 -19.72
N ILE A 127 7.67 12.92 -18.39
CA ILE A 127 7.22 14.13 -17.71
C ILE A 127 8.02 15.35 -18.17
N ASN A 128 9.34 15.25 -18.32
CA ASN A 128 10.17 16.35 -18.80
C ASN A 128 9.81 16.76 -20.24
N ASN A 129 9.54 15.81 -21.14
CA ASN A 129 9.08 16.12 -22.49
C ASN A 129 7.70 16.80 -22.49
N TYR A 130 6.80 16.35 -21.61
CA TYR A 130 5.52 17.01 -21.38
C TYR A 130 5.69 18.44 -20.85
N LYS A 131 6.54 18.67 -19.84
CA LYS A 131 6.83 20.01 -19.31
C LYS A 131 7.47 20.92 -20.38
N LEU A 132 8.28 20.36 -21.28
CA LEU A 132 8.79 21.09 -22.45
C LEU A 132 7.67 21.55 -23.38
N ALA A 133 6.75 20.65 -23.73
CA ALA A 133 5.60 21.01 -24.56
C ALA A 133 4.65 21.99 -23.85
N LEU A 134 4.47 21.84 -22.53
CA LEU A 134 3.71 22.76 -21.70
C LEU A 134 4.33 24.16 -21.67
N CYS A 135 5.66 24.25 -21.52
CA CYS A 135 6.40 25.52 -21.61
C CYS A 135 6.21 26.18 -22.98
N GLU A 136 6.19 25.39 -24.05
CA GLU A 136 5.94 25.89 -25.40
C GLU A 136 4.55 26.53 -25.55
N VAL A 137 3.53 25.95 -24.93
CA VAL A 137 2.17 26.53 -24.92
C VAL A 137 2.08 27.77 -24.03
N THR A 138 2.75 27.76 -22.88
CA THR A 138 2.59 28.75 -21.81
C THR A 138 3.61 29.89 -21.86
N THR A 139 4.58 29.84 -22.76
CA THR A 139 5.63 30.86 -22.90
C THR A 139 5.61 31.44 -24.32
N PRO A 140 5.25 32.72 -24.48
CA PRO A 140 5.27 33.40 -25.77
C PRO A 140 6.64 33.35 -26.43
N LEU A 141 6.67 33.29 -27.76
CA LEU A 141 7.88 33.16 -28.57
C LEU A 141 8.95 34.20 -28.21
N ASN A 142 8.55 35.45 -27.96
CA ASN A 142 9.46 36.53 -27.59
C ASN A 142 10.03 36.45 -26.17
N LYS A 143 9.45 35.60 -25.30
CA LYS A 143 9.91 35.35 -23.93
C LYS A 143 10.69 34.03 -23.79
N ARG A 144 10.83 33.24 -24.87
CA ARG A 144 11.56 31.96 -24.82
C ARG A 144 13.06 32.22 -24.79
N GLY A 145 13.73 31.76 -23.73
CA GLY A 145 15.19 31.84 -23.56
C GLY A 145 15.91 30.54 -23.95
N SER A 146 17.24 30.53 -23.75
CA SER A 146 18.09 29.35 -23.98
C SER A 146 17.95 28.28 -22.89
N GLU A 147 17.60 28.68 -21.66
CA GLU A 147 17.39 27.75 -20.56
C GLU A 147 15.93 27.31 -20.46
N PHE A 148 15.74 26.01 -20.24
CA PHE A 148 14.42 25.46 -19.99
C PHE A 148 13.95 25.84 -18.58
N LYS A 149 12.91 26.69 -18.51
CA LYS A 149 12.19 26.98 -17.27
C LYS A 149 10.69 26.84 -17.52
N LEU A 150 10.03 26.03 -16.70
CA LEU A 150 8.58 25.90 -16.74
C LEU A 150 7.95 27.23 -16.32
N ASN A 151 7.09 27.79 -17.16
CA ASN A 151 6.34 29.00 -16.83
C ASN A 151 5.12 28.62 -15.99
N ILE A 152 5.20 28.81 -14.67
CA ILE A 152 4.13 28.44 -13.72
C ILE A 152 3.08 29.56 -13.64
N ASP A 153 3.54 30.81 -13.65
CA ASP A 153 2.71 32.01 -13.47
C ASP A 153 2.17 32.60 -14.79
N PHE A 154 2.12 31.78 -15.84
CA PHE A 154 1.63 32.19 -17.17
C PHE A 154 0.23 32.79 -17.11
N GLN A 155 0.00 33.79 -17.96
CA GLN A 155 -1.29 34.48 -18.10
C GLN A 155 -2.05 33.97 -19.32
N PHE A 156 -3.33 34.31 -19.44
CA PHE A 156 -4.14 33.88 -20.58
C PHE A 156 -3.54 34.33 -21.92
N SER A 157 -3.08 35.58 -21.98
CA SER A 157 -2.42 36.16 -23.15
C SER A 157 -1.15 35.42 -23.59
N ASP A 158 -0.54 34.63 -22.70
CA ASP A 158 0.68 33.89 -23.02
C ASP A 158 0.42 32.71 -24.00
N LEU A 159 -0.83 32.27 -24.17
CA LEU A 159 -1.23 31.16 -25.05
C LEU A 159 -1.30 31.54 -26.53
N LYS A 160 -1.09 32.81 -26.89
CA LYS A 160 -1.30 33.32 -28.26
C LYS A 160 -0.54 32.59 -29.37
N ASP A 161 0.62 32.02 -29.05
CA ASP A 161 1.49 31.31 -30.00
C ASP A 161 1.13 29.82 -30.12
N MET A 162 0.11 29.32 -29.41
CA MET A 162 -0.20 27.88 -29.34
C MET A 162 -0.61 27.26 -30.68
N PHE A 163 -1.12 28.07 -31.61
CA PHE A 163 -1.47 27.64 -32.96
C PHE A 163 -0.32 27.80 -33.97
N GLY A 164 0.82 28.33 -33.55
CA GLY A 164 2.04 28.40 -34.33
C GLY A 164 2.77 27.06 -34.42
N PRO A 165 3.82 26.96 -35.25
CA PRO A 165 4.63 25.74 -35.35
C PRO A 165 5.44 25.51 -34.06
N SER A 166 5.55 24.25 -33.68
CA SER A 166 6.46 23.81 -32.63
C SER A 166 7.91 24.04 -33.07
N LEU A 167 8.71 24.69 -32.23
CA LEU A 167 10.12 25.00 -32.47
C LEU A 167 11.07 24.04 -31.72
N LEU A 168 10.54 23.08 -30.97
CA LEU A 168 11.35 22.06 -30.32
C LEU A 168 12.00 21.13 -31.35
N LEU A 169 13.34 21.05 -31.34
CA LEU A 169 14.19 20.33 -32.30
C LEU A 169 13.87 18.83 -32.48
N LYS A 170 13.23 18.20 -31.48
CA LYS A 170 12.82 16.79 -31.55
C LYS A 170 11.56 16.55 -32.38
N ASN A 171 10.82 17.60 -32.71
CA ASN A 171 9.58 17.52 -33.46
C ASN A 171 9.80 17.93 -34.91
N SER A 172 9.00 17.37 -35.83
CA SER A 172 8.88 17.96 -37.16
C SER A 172 8.25 19.35 -37.04
N PHE A 173 8.76 20.32 -37.80
CA PHE A 173 8.23 21.69 -37.85
C PHE A 173 6.77 21.79 -38.38
N ASN A 174 6.16 20.66 -38.75
CA ASN A 174 4.80 20.58 -39.25
C ASN A 174 3.73 20.50 -38.15
N LYS A 175 4.12 20.39 -36.88
CA LYS A 175 3.19 20.21 -35.76
C LYS A 175 2.96 21.54 -35.05
N SER A 176 1.70 21.90 -34.80
CA SER A 176 1.39 23.08 -33.97
C SER A 176 1.76 22.85 -32.51
N VAL A 177 2.03 23.92 -31.77
CA VAL A 177 2.43 23.89 -30.36
C VAL A 177 1.39 23.14 -29.50
N PHE A 178 0.09 23.43 -29.64
CA PHE A 178 -0.93 22.70 -28.88
C PHE A 178 -1.02 21.22 -29.27
N LYS A 179 -0.87 20.86 -30.55
CA LYS A 179 -0.83 19.45 -31.00
C LYS A 179 0.38 18.73 -30.37
N ASN A 180 1.53 19.41 -30.28
CA ASN A 180 2.70 18.87 -29.61
C ASN A 180 2.44 18.59 -28.12
N TYR A 181 1.82 19.54 -27.42
CA TYR A 181 1.37 19.35 -26.05
C TYR A 181 0.47 18.12 -25.88
N TYR A 182 -0.58 17.95 -26.70
CA TYR A 182 -1.52 16.83 -26.55
C TYR A 182 -0.85 15.47 -26.77
N SER A 183 0.09 15.36 -27.71
CA SER A 183 0.81 14.09 -27.88
C SER A 183 1.72 13.75 -26.69
N ASN A 184 2.32 14.74 -26.03
CA ASN A 184 3.09 14.47 -24.81
C ASN A 184 2.17 14.21 -23.62
N LEU A 185 1.01 14.88 -23.55
CA LEU A 185 -0.01 14.61 -22.54
C LEU A 185 -0.50 13.16 -22.65
N GLU A 186 -0.82 12.67 -23.84
CA GLU A 186 -1.26 11.28 -24.07
C GLU A 186 -0.26 10.25 -23.52
N LEU A 187 1.05 10.50 -23.70
CA LEU A 187 2.10 9.65 -23.11
C LEU A 187 2.05 9.69 -21.58
N VAL A 188 2.00 10.88 -20.97
CA VAL A 188 1.91 11.00 -19.50
C VAL A 188 0.66 10.30 -18.96
N LEU A 189 -0.51 10.48 -19.61
CA LEU A 189 -1.75 9.83 -19.21
C LEU A 189 -1.65 8.29 -19.28
N LEU A 190 -0.96 7.75 -20.29
CA LEU A 190 -0.71 6.32 -20.41
C LEU A 190 0.14 5.82 -19.25
N GLU A 191 1.28 6.48 -18.98
CA GLU A 191 2.20 6.05 -17.93
C GLU A 191 1.59 6.20 -16.52
N PHE A 192 0.73 7.20 -16.32
CA PHE A 192 -0.02 7.37 -15.07
C PHE A 192 -1.05 6.27 -14.85
N LYS A 193 -1.79 5.87 -15.89
CA LYS A 193 -2.67 4.68 -15.81
C LYS A 193 -1.87 3.41 -15.57
N PHE A 194 -0.70 3.28 -16.19
CA PHE A 194 0.22 2.18 -15.93
C PHE A 194 0.64 2.15 -14.46
N ILE A 195 0.96 3.31 -13.85
CA ILE A 195 1.32 3.38 -12.44
C ILE A 195 0.18 2.83 -11.56
N LEU A 196 -1.02 3.38 -11.74
CA LEU A 196 -2.19 3.01 -10.93
C LEU A 196 -2.56 1.53 -11.06
N SER A 197 -2.25 0.91 -12.20
CA SER A 197 -2.60 -0.49 -12.47
C SER A 197 -1.53 -1.49 -12.01
N ASN A 198 -0.27 -1.06 -11.87
CA ASN A 198 0.88 -1.96 -11.69
C ASN A 198 1.66 -1.77 -10.39
N PHE A 199 1.45 -0.67 -9.66
CA PHE A 199 2.11 -0.44 -8.38
C PHE A 199 1.09 -0.28 -7.26
N ASP A 200 1.43 -0.84 -6.11
CA ASP A 200 0.67 -0.60 -4.89
C ASP A 200 1.05 0.76 -4.32
N LEU A 201 0.07 1.67 -4.25
CA LEU A 201 0.23 3.03 -3.69
C LEU A 201 -0.51 3.19 -2.35
N THR A 202 -0.87 2.09 -1.68
CA THR A 202 -1.63 2.12 -0.42
C THR A 202 -0.92 2.96 0.66
N ASP A 203 0.41 2.89 0.73
CA ASP A 203 1.23 3.65 1.67
C ASP A 203 1.52 5.09 1.21
N HIS A 204 1.10 5.46 -0.01
CA HIS A 204 1.33 6.76 -0.66
C HIS A 204 0.05 7.33 -1.29
N PRO A 205 -1.00 7.59 -0.48
CA PRO A 205 -2.30 8.03 -0.96
C PRO A 205 -2.24 9.38 -1.70
N GLU A 206 -1.30 10.25 -1.35
CA GLU A 206 -1.08 11.54 -2.02
C GLU A 206 -0.68 11.38 -3.50
N ILE A 207 0.23 10.45 -3.80
CA ILE A 207 0.65 10.17 -5.19
C ILE A 207 -0.54 9.63 -5.97
N HIS A 208 -1.28 8.67 -5.38
CA HIS A 208 -2.46 8.09 -6.01
C HIS A 208 -3.52 9.18 -6.31
N ALA A 209 -3.84 10.02 -5.33
CA ALA A 209 -4.82 11.10 -5.47
C ALA A 209 -4.42 12.11 -6.54
N ASN A 210 -3.17 12.59 -6.51
CA ASN A 210 -2.67 13.56 -7.48
C ASN A 210 -2.67 13.01 -8.92
N ILE A 211 -2.30 11.74 -9.12
CA ILE A 211 -2.39 11.09 -10.44
C ILE A 211 -3.85 11.00 -10.91
N ILE A 212 -4.77 10.56 -10.05
CA ILE A 212 -6.20 10.48 -10.38
C ILE A 212 -6.74 11.86 -10.75
N ASP A 213 -6.41 12.90 -9.99
CA ASP A 213 -6.84 14.26 -10.25
C ASP A 213 -6.25 14.82 -11.55
N PHE A 214 -5.02 14.45 -11.88
CA PHE A 214 -4.41 14.79 -13.17
C PHE A 214 -5.17 14.12 -14.33
N LEU A 215 -5.47 12.82 -14.22
CA LEU A 215 -6.23 12.07 -15.23
C LEU A 215 -7.64 12.66 -15.40
N ARG A 216 -8.32 12.96 -14.28
CA ARG A 216 -9.67 13.54 -14.25
C ARG A 216 -9.69 14.92 -14.89
N THR A 217 -8.80 15.82 -14.45
CA THR A 217 -8.67 17.18 -15.00
C THR A 217 -8.42 17.15 -16.51
N SER A 218 -7.54 16.25 -16.96
CA SER A 218 -7.21 16.09 -18.37
C SER A 218 -8.38 15.57 -19.21
N LYS A 219 -9.25 14.74 -18.62
CA LYS A 219 -10.41 14.18 -19.32
C LYS A 219 -11.61 15.11 -19.34
N GLU A 220 -11.89 15.78 -18.22
CA GLU A 220 -13.02 16.72 -18.09
C GLU A 220 -12.84 17.97 -18.95
N GLY A 221 -11.61 18.46 -19.09
CA GLY A 221 -11.29 19.65 -19.87
C GLY A 221 -10.67 19.36 -21.25
N ASP A 222 -10.88 18.17 -21.81
CA ASP A 222 -10.36 17.81 -23.13
C ASP A 222 -11.07 18.62 -24.23
N VAL A 223 -10.32 19.55 -24.83
CA VAL A 223 -10.78 20.43 -25.91
C VAL A 223 -9.97 20.26 -27.19
N LYS A 224 -9.24 19.13 -27.32
CA LYS A 224 -8.34 18.87 -28.44
C LYS A 224 -9.02 19.07 -29.80
N GLU A 225 -10.15 18.41 -30.02
CA GLU A 225 -10.91 18.47 -31.27
C GLU A 225 -11.39 19.88 -31.62
N ALA A 226 -11.79 20.66 -30.62
CA ALA A 226 -12.21 22.05 -30.80
C ALA A 226 -11.03 22.95 -31.21
N LEU A 227 -9.86 22.75 -30.59
CA LEU A 227 -8.64 23.47 -30.96
C LEU A 227 -8.12 23.06 -32.35
N GLU A 228 -8.26 21.78 -32.72
CA GLU A 228 -7.95 21.30 -34.08
C GLU A 228 -8.87 21.95 -35.11
N SER A 229 -10.17 22.01 -34.82
CA SER A 229 -11.15 22.69 -35.66
C SER A 229 -10.80 24.17 -35.86
N ILE A 230 -10.43 24.90 -34.80
CA ILE A 230 -9.99 26.30 -34.89
C ILE A 230 -8.71 26.43 -35.74
N ASN A 231 -7.78 25.48 -35.61
CA ASN A 231 -6.51 25.51 -36.33
C ASN A 231 -6.64 25.15 -37.82
N GLU A 232 -7.60 24.31 -38.18
CA GLU A 232 -7.83 23.78 -39.53
C GLU A 232 -8.89 24.56 -40.32
N MET A 233 -9.62 25.49 -39.68
CA MET A 233 -10.59 26.37 -40.34
C MET A 233 -9.91 27.32 -41.34
N ASN A 234 -9.72 26.81 -42.55
CA ASN A 234 -9.46 27.57 -43.77
C ASN A 234 -10.77 28.22 -44.24
N SER A 235 -11.23 29.27 -43.56
CA SER A 235 -11.93 30.33 -44.30
C SER A 235 -10.87 31.10 -45.07
N ASP A 236 -11.14 31.49 -46.33
CA ASP A 236 -10.26 32.12 -47.36
C ASP A 236 -9.24 33.21 -46.94
N ASP A 237 -9.12 33.55 -45.65
CA ASP A 237 -8.31 34.64 -45.12
C ASP A 237 -7.72 34.38 -43.71
N GLY A 238 -7.91 33.18 -43.12
CA GLY A 238 -7.44 32.89 -41.74
C GLY A 238 -8.08 33.74 -40.63
N LYS A 239 -9.15 34.48 -40.95
CA LYS A 239 -9.79 35.48 -40.08
C LYS A 239 -10.26 34.91 -38.74
N MET A 240 -10.86 33.73 -38.69
CA MET A 240 -11.38 33.20 -37.41
C MET A 240 -10.26 32.78 -36.45
N LYS A 241 -9.20 32.12 -36.94
CA LYS A 241 -8.00 31.83 -36.14
C LYS A 241 -7.37 33.12 -35.62
N LYS A 242 -7.27 34.15 -36.47
CA LYS A 242 -6.78 35.47 -36.08
C LYS A 242 -7.68 36.14 -35.04
N MET A 243 -9.00 36.10 -35.19
CA MET A 243 -9.95 36.61 -34.19
C MET A 243 -9.77 35.92 -32.83
N VAL A 244 -9.58 34.60 -32.80
CA VAL A 244 -9.31 33.89 -31.53
C VAL A 244 -7.99 34.35 -30.92
N ILE A 245 -6.93 34.52 -31.71
CA ILE A 245 -5.64 35.05 -31.24
C ILE A 245 -5.80 36.48 -30.68
N ASP A 246 -6.50 37.36 -31.40
CA ASP A 246 -6.78 38.73 -30.95
C ASP A 246 -7.58 38.72 -29.64
N MET A 247 -8.54 37.78 -29.48
CA MET A 247 -9.27 37.59 -28.23
C MET A 247 -8.36 37.11 -27.09
N ILE A 248 -7.44 36.16 -27.34
CA ILE A 248 -6.48 35.69 -26.33
C ILE A 248 -5.66 36.85 -25.76
N GLU A 249 -5.28 37.83 -26.59
CA GLU A 249 -4.49 38.98 -26.16
C GLU A 249 -5.31 40.06 -25.43
N THR A 250 -6.62 40.12 -25.64
CA THR A 250 -7.45 41.26 -25.20
C THR A 250 -8.42 40.95 -24.06
N ILE A 251 -8.81 39.69 -23.88
CA ILE A 251 -9.83 39.32 -22.89
C ILE A 251 -9.22 38.74 -21.62
N GLU A 252 -9.93 38.94 -20.51
CA GLU A 252 -9.74 38.13 -19.30
C GLU A 252 -10.51 36.80 -19.42
N PRO A 253 -9.93 35.66 -19.00
CA PRO A 253 -10.56 34.35 -19.11
C PRO A 253 -11.75 34.22 -18.14
N ASP A 254 -12.97 34.16 -18.68
CA ASP A 254 -14.22 34.02 -17.92
C ASP A 254 -15.20 33.08 -18.65
N LEU A 255 -15.47 31.91 -18.04
CA LEU A 255 -16.36 30.90 -18.62
C LEU A 255 -17.84 31.29 -18.58
N GLU A 256 -18.28 32.12 -17.63
CA GLU A 256 -19.67 32.57 -17.57
C GLU A 256 -19.94 33.60 -18.66
N LYS A 257 -19.01 34.54 -18.84
CA LYS A 257 -19.10 35.60 -19.86
C LYS A 257 -18.95 35.06 -21.28
N TYR A 258 -18.06 34.11 -21.50
CA TYR A 258 -17.78 33.54 -22.83
C TYR A 258 -18.36 32.14 -23.00
N LYS A 259 -19.58 31.90 -22.52
CA LYS A 259 -20.29 30.64 -22.76
C LYS A 259 -20.63 30.50 -24.25
N SER A 260 -20.26 29.39 -24.87
CA SER A 260 -20.52 29.09 -26.30
C SER A 260 -19.88 30.09 -27.29
N ASN A 261 -18.64 30.50 -27.03
CA ASN A 261 -17.83 31.37 -27.87
C ASN A 261 -16.67 30.60 -28.53
N LEU A 262 -16.13 31.10 -29.65
CA LEU A 262 -14.93 30.54 -30.29
C LEU A 262 -13.70 30.51 -29.36
N VAL A 263 -13.62 31.41 -28.39
CA VAL A 263 -12.53 31.44 -27.40
C VAL A 263 -12.77 30.50 -26.21
N THR A 264 -13.98 29.97 -26.01
CA THR A 264 -14.31 29.10 -24.86
C THR A 264 -13.39 27.89 -24.76
N PRO A 265 -13.06 27.15 -25.84
CA PRO A 265 -12.12 26.04 -25.76
C PRO A 265 -10.75 26.48 -25.26
N VAL A 266 -10.30 27.68 -25.63
CA VAL A 266 -9.00 28.22 -25.18
C VAL A 266 -9.04 28.58 -23.70
N ILE A 267 -10.14 29.13 -23.20
CA ILE A 267 -10.33 29.42 -21.77
C ILE A 267 -10.32 28.11 -20.96
N ILE A 268 -11.03 27.08 -21.41
CA ILE A 268 -11.00 25.75 -20.78
C ILE A 268 -9.56 25.20 -20.79
N PHE A 269 -8.88 25.30 -21.93
CA PHE A 269 -7.50 24.86 -22.07
C PHE A 269 -6.57 25.55 -21.06
N PHE A 270 -6.67 26.88 -20.93
CA PHE A 270 -5.90 27.65 -19.94
C PHE A 270 -6.11 27.16 -18.51
N ILE A 271 -7.37 26.93 -18.10
CA ILE A 271 -7.71 26.44 -16.76
C ILE A 271 -7.14 25.04 -16.52
N VAL A 272 -7.22 24.15 -17.52
CA VAL A 272 -6.66 22.80 -17.48
C VAL A 272 -5.14 22.85 -17.32
N LEU A 273 -4.46 23.67 -18.13
CA LEU A 273 -3.00 23.81 -18.06
C LEU A 273 -2.54 24.28 -16.67
N LYS A 274 -3.27 25.21 -16.04
CA LYS A 274 -2.95 25.67 -14.68
C LYS A 274 -2.99 24.51 -13.68
N LYS A 275 -4.12 23.81 -13.63
CA LYS A 275 -4.29 22.67 -12.72
C LYS A 275 -3.28 21.55 -12.99
N GLN A 276 -3.02 21.22 -14.24
CA GLN A 276 -2.05 20.21 -14.61
C GLN A 276 -0.61 20.60 -14.23
N THR A 277 -0.26 21.88 -14.33
CA THR A 277 1.05 22.40 -13.91
C THR A 277 1.25 22.19 -12.40
N ASP A 278 0.24 22.50 -11.60
CA ASP A 278 0.31 22.30 -10.15
C ASP A 278 0.41 20.80 -9.79
N LEU A 279 -0.43 19.98 -10.42
CA LEU A 279 -0.48 18.54 -10.17
C LEU A 279 0.81 17.83 -10.61
N ILE A 280 1.40 18.18 -11.76
CA ILE A 280 2.64 17.53 -12.22
C ILE A 280 3.80 17.83 -11.28
N LEU A 281 3.89 19.06 -10.75
CA LEU A 281 4.91 19.46 -9.80
C LEU A 281 4.70 18.77 -8.43
N ALA A 282 3.46 18.62 -7.99
CA ALA A 282 3.14 17.86 -6.78
C ALA A 282 3.54 16.39 -6.91
N ILE A 283 3.19 15.72 -8.02
CA ILE A 283 3.54 14.32 -8.28
C ILE A 283 5.07 14.13 -8.30
N GLU A 284 5.81 15.00 -9.01
CA GLU A 284 7.27 14.91 -9.05
C GLU A 284 7.91 15.10 -7.68
N LYS A 285 7.37 16.01 -6.86
CA LYS A 285 7.82 16.25 -5.49
C LYS A 285 7.56 15.04 -4.61
N ASP A 286 6.35 14.49 -4.64
CA ASP A 286 5.94 13.37 -3.79
C ASP A 286 6.75 12.12 -4.12
N ILE A 287 6.91 11.78 -5.41
CA ILE A 287 7.77 10.67 -5.83
C ILE A 287 9.26 10.97 -5.55
N GLY A 288 9.67 12.24 -5.64
CA GLY A 288 11.02 12.68 -5.27
C GLY A 288 11.36 12.41 -3.81
N ASN A 289 10.42 12.65 -2.89
CA ASN A 289 10.58 12.40 -1.46
C ASN A 289 10.74 10.90 -1.14
N LEU A 290 10.18 10.01 -1.97
CA LEU A 290 10.38 8.56 -1.82
C LEU A 290 11.83 8.15 -2.04
N LYS A 291 12.58 8.85 -2.91
CA LYS A 291 14.00 8.56 -3.17
C LYS A 291 14.91 8.95 -2.00
N THR A 292 14.56 9.99 -1.25
CA THR A 292 15.39 10.48 -0.13
C THR A 292 15.24 9.67 1.15
N HIS A 293 14.20 8.83 1.22
CA HIS A 293 13.87 7.99 2.38
C HIS A 293 14.05 6.48 2.13
N SER A 294 14.50 6.10 0.93
CA SER A 294 14.91 4.73 0.57
C SER A 294 16.42 4.54 0.74
#